data_AF-A0A9X0TMP8-F1
#
_entry.id   AF-A0A9X0TMP8-F1
#
_cell.length_a   1.000
_cell.length_b   1.000
_cell.length_c   1.000
_cell.angle_alpha   90.00
_cell.angle_beta   90.00
_cell.angle_gamma   90.00
#
_symmetry.space_group_name_H-M   'P 1'
#
loop_
_entity.id
_entity.type
_entity.pdbx_description
1 polymer ?
#
loop_
_entity_poly.entity_id
_entity_poly.type
_entity_poly.pdbx_seq_one_letter_code
_entity_poly.pdbx_strand_id
1 'polypeptide(L)'
;MSTFVSILLIIIIVGIQYFMASRKNPIWGVVIPIIYTIAMLYLYAVNYYNSFLSFVLFFALGLIFLIEEWNRGRKDRKKKEKYELNKMRKKDL
;
A
#
# COMPACT_ATOMS: atom_id res chain seq x y z
N MET A 1 -25.67 -7.93 -0.06
CA MET A 1 -24.20 -8.04 0.03
C MET A 1 -23.87 -9.40 0.65
N SER A 2 -23.06 -10.22 -0.01
CA SER A 2 -22.68 -11.53 0.54
C SER A 2 -21.73 -11.32 1.73
N THR A 3 -21.88 -12.15 2.76
CA THR A 3 -21.00 -12.19 3.95
C THR A 3 -19.51 -12.23 3.59
N PHE A 4 -19.19 -12.82 2.43
CA PHE A 4 -17.86 -12.83 1.83
C PHE A 4 -17.29 -11.42 1.56
N VAL A 5 -18.11 -10.50 1.05
CA VAL A 5 -17.68 -9.11 0.75
C VAL A 5 -17.38 -8.34 2.03
N SER A 6 -18.16 -8.58 3.10
CA SER A 6 -17.94 -7.95 4.40
C SER A 6 -16.64 -8.43 5.06
N ILE A 7 -16.33 -9.73 4.98
CA ILE A 7 -15.08 -10.30 5.49
C ILE A 7 -13.88 -9.75 4.72
N LEU A 8 -13.98 -9.65 3.40
CA LEU A 8 -12.93 -9.10 2.55
C LEU A 8 -12.60 -7.64 2.92
N LEU A 9 -13.62 -6.82 3.14
CA LEU A 9 -13.47 -5.42 3.57
C LEU A 9 -12.77 -5.30 4.92
N ILE A 10 -13.11 -6.15 5.88
CA ILE A 10 -12.46 -6.16 7.20
C ILE A 10 -10.99 -6.53 7.06
N ILE A 11 -10.65 -7.54 6.26
CA ILE A 11 -9.25 -7.95 6.02
C ILE A 11 -8.45 -6.81 5.38
N ILE A 12 -9.04 -6.09 4.42
CA ILE A 12 -8.39 -4.95 3.75
C ILE A 12 -8.16 -3.81 4.74
N ILE A 13 -9.18 -3.46 5.55
CA ILE A 13 -9.08 -2.38 6.54
C ILE A 13 -8.04 -2.70 7.61
N VAL A 14 -8.02 -3.93 8.13
CA VAL A 14 -7.00 -4.40 9.08
C VAL A 14 -5.61 -4.38 8.45
N GLY A 15 -5.49 -4.82 7.19
CA GLY A 15 -4.24 -4.79 6.44
C GLY A 15 -3.71 -3.37 6.24
N ILE A 16 -4.58 -2.40 5.92
CA ILE A 16 -4.24 -0.99 5.78
C ILE A 16 -3.86 -0.36 7.13
N GLN A 17 -4.62 -0.66 8.19
CA GLN A 17 -4.36 -0.15 9.54
C GLN A 17 -3.01 -0.66 10.07
N TYR A 18 -2.74 -1.95 9.87
CA TYR A 18 -1.45 -2.56 10.19
C TYR A 18 -0.31 -1.96 9.34
N PHE A 19 -0.57 -1.67 8.06
CA PHE A 19 0.39 -1.04 7.16
C PHE A 19 0.75 0.39 7.57
N MET A 20 -0.22 1.18 8.03
CA MET A 20 0.00 2.52 8.56
C MET A 20 0.78 2.52 9.88
N ALA A 21 0.56 1.51 10.74
CA ALA A 21 1.24 1.42 12.03
C ALA A 21 2.71 0.98 11.94
N SER A 22 3.11 0.24 10.89
CA SER A 22 4.30 -0.62 10.95
C SER A 22 5.52 -0.14 10.14
N ARG A 23 5.58 1.12 9.68
CA ARG A 23 6.61 1.63 8.75
C ARG A 23 8.03 1.72 9.35
N LYS A 24 8.63 0.56 9.64
CA LYS A 24 10.06 0.30 9.91
C LYS A 24 10.68 -0.63 8.85
N ASN A 25 9.92 -1.57 8.26
CA ASN A 25 10.47 -2.64 7.40
C ASN A 25 10.17 -2.45 5.88
N PRO A 26 11.17 -2.56 4.98
CA PRO A 26 10.99 -2.42 3.53
C PRO A 26 10.14 -3.48 2.82
N ILE A 27 9.87 -4.63 3.44
CA ILE A 27 9.14 -5.77 2.83
C ILE A 27 7.71 -5.40 2.40
N TRP A 28 7.08 -4.43 3.07
CA TRP A 28 5.72 -4.00 2.77
C TRP A 28 5.53 -3.36 1.39
N GLY A 29 6.61 -2.87 0.77
CA GLY A 29 6.57 -2.37 -0.61
C GLY A 29 6.29 -3.45 -1.65
N VAL A 30 6.45 -4.73 -1.29
CA VAL A 30 6.18 -5.89 -2.17
C VAL A 30 4.88 -6.59 -1.78
N VAL A 31 4.61 -6.72 -0.47
CA VAL A 31 3.41 -7.41 0.02
C VAL A 31 2.11 -6.75 -0.45
N ILE A 32 2.06 -5.41 -0.46
CA ILE A 32 0.82 -4.70 -0.82
C ILE A 32 0.50 -4.78 -2.31
N PRO A 33 1.47 -4.58 -3.24
CA PRO A 33 1.22 -4.85 -4.65
C PRO A 33 0.69 -6.26 -4.93
N ILE A 34 1.15 -7.27 -4.17
CA ILE A 34 0.67 -8.65 -4.29
C ILE A 34 -0.79 -8.77 -3.85
N ILE A 35 -1.13 -8.24 -2.67
CA ILE A 35 -2.52 -8.24 -2.16
C ILE A 35 -3.46 -7.51 -3.13
N TYR A 36 -3.03 -6.35 -3.62
CA TYR A 36 -3.78 -5.57 -4.62
C TYR A 36 -4.00 -6.38 -5.90
N THR A 37 -2.98 -7.09 -6.38
CA THR A 37 -3.09 -7.92 -7.58
C THR A 37 -4.11 -9.05 -7.41
N ILE A 38 -4.10 -9.74 -6.27
CA ILE A 38 -5.07 -10.79 -5.95
C ILE A 38 -6.49 -10.22 -5.92
N ALA A 39 -6.68 -9.06 -5.28
CA ALA A 39 -7.99 -8.40 -5.22
C ALA A 39 -8.50 -8.01 -6.62
N MET A 40 -7.64 -7.45 -7.46
CA MET A 40 -8.00 -7.07 -8.83
C MET A 40 -8.35 -8.28 -9.69
N LEU A 41 -7.61 -9.39 -9.57
CA LEU A 41 -7.95 -10.64 -10.26
C LEU A 41 -9.29 -11.21 -9.79
N TYR A 42 -9.57 -11.16 -8.49
CA TYR A 42 -10.87 -11.58 -7.95
C TYR A 42 -12.03 -10.74 -8.52
N LEU A 43 -11.88 -9.41 -8.54
CA LEU A 43 -12.87 -8.49 -9.10
C LEU A 43 -13.10 -8.76 -10.60
N TYR A 44 -12.03 -9.07 -11.34
CA TYR A 44 -12.16 -9.49 -12.73
C TYR A 44 -12.92 -10.82 -12.87
N ALA A 45 -12.60 -11.81 -12.03
CA ALA A 45 -13.25 -13.14 -12.06
C ALA A 45 -14.76 -13.10 -11.77
N VAL A 46 -15.22 -12.16 -10.95
CA VAL A 46 -16.66 -11.96 -10.68
C VAL A 46 -17.35 -11.04 -11.70
N ASN A 47 -16.70 -10.74 -12.83
CA ASN A 47 -17.18 -9.83 -13.87
C ASN A 47 -17.56 -8.44 -13.36
N TYR A 48 -16.84 -7.92 -12.37
CA TYR A 48 -17.10 -6.59 -11.81
C TYR A 48 -16.84 -5.47 -12.83
N TYR A 49 -15.90 -5.68 -13.76
CA TYR A 49 -15.54 -4.70 -14.78
C TYR A 49 -16.30 -4.93 -16.09
N ASN A 50 -16.91 -3.87 -16.62
CA ASN A 50 -17.66 -3.90 -17.87
C ASN A 50 -16.80 -4.22 -19.12
N SER A 51 -15.49 -4.02 -19.04
CA SER A 51 -14.57 -4.32 -20.15
C SER A 51 -13.17 -4.67 -19.63
N PHE A 52 -12.44 -5.47 -20.43
CA PHE A 52 -11.04 -5.79 -20.15
C PHE A 52 -10.17 -4.52 -20.09
N LEU A 53 -10.46 -3.53 -20.93
CA LEU A 53 -9.71 -2.27 -20.96
C LEU A 53 -9.91 -1.46 -19.67
N SER A 54 -11.13 -1.43 -19.12
CA SER A 54 -11.40 -0.83 -17.81
C SER A 54 -10.60 -1.53 -16.70
N PHE A 55 -10.60 -2.87 -16.67
CA PHE A 55 -9.80 -3.63 -15.71
C PHE A 55 -8.30 -3.28 -15.78
N VAL A 56 -7.72 -3.29 -16.98
CA VAL A 56 -6.29 -2.99 -17.18
C VAL A 56 -5.94 -1.57 -16.75
N LEU A 57 -6.79 -0.58 -17.05
CA LEU A 57 -6.57 0.80 -16.63
C LEU A 57 -6.56 0.94 -15.11
N PHE A 58 -7.57 0.41 -14.42
CA PHE A 58 -7.63 0.46 -12.95
C PHE A 58 -6.47 -0.33 -12.33
N PHE A 59 -6.11 -1.47 -12.91
CA PHE A 59 -4.99 -2.29 -12.44
C PHE A 59 -3.67 -1.54 -12.52
N ALA A 60 -3.35 -0.98 -13.69
CA ALA A 60 -2.13 -0.22 -13.91
C ALA A 60 -2.08 1.05 -13.04
N LEU A 61 -3.19 1.80 -12.95
CA LEU A 61 -3.26 2.99 -12.11
C LEU A 61 -3.00 2.67 -10.64
N GLY A 62 -3.68 1.66 -10.08
CA GLY A 62 -3.48 1.31 -8.68
C GLY A 62 -2.05 0.87 -8.40
N LEU A 63 -1.41 0.06 -9.27
CA LEU A 63 -0.01 -0.32 -9.09
C LEU A 63 0.94 0.88 -9.07
N ILE A 64 0.75 1.85 -9.98
CA ILE A 64 1.56 3.08 -10.02
C ILE A 64 1.41 3.86 -8.71
N PHE A 65 0.17 4.04 -8.24
CA PHE A 65 -0.11 4.72 -6.98
C PHE A 65 0.56 4.01 -5.78
N LEU A 66 0.43 2.69 -5.69
CA LEU A 66 1.04 1.90 -4.61
C LEU A 66 2.57 2.08 -4.57
N ILE A 67 3.23 2.07 -5.74
CA ILE A 67 4.68 2.24 -5.84
C ILE A 67 5.08 3.68 -5.47
N GLU A 68 4.34 4.68 -5.93
CA GLU A 68 4.62 6.08 -5.61
C GLU A 68 4.47 6.35 -4.10
N GLU A 69 3.38 5.89 -3.50
CA GLU A 69 3.08 6.05 -2.08
C GLU A 69 4.10 5.34 -1.19
N TRP A 70 4.55 4.15 -1.62
CA TRP A 70 5.63 3.45 -0.98
C TRP A 70 6.93 4.28 -0.98
N ASN A 71 7.32 4.79 -2.16
CA ASN A 71 8.51 5.61 -2.35
C ASN A 71 8.45 6.92 -1.54
N ARG A 72 7.30 7.59 -1.53
CA ARG A 72 7.09 8.83 -0.79
C ARG A 72 7.29 8.63 0.72
N GLY A 73 6.61 7.66 1.32
CA GLY A 73 6.78 7.43 2.75
C GLY A 73 8.17 6.90 3.15
N ARG A 74 8.92 6.26 2.24
CA ARG A 74 10.34 5.93 2.47
C ARG A 74 11.22 7.18 2.49
N LYS A 75 10.97 8.14 1.60
CA LYS A 75 11.67 9.43 1.58
C LYS A 75 11.41 10.20 2.88
N ASP A 76 10.17 10.24 3.34
CA ASP A 76 9.80 10.95 4.57
C ASP A 76 10.44 10.34 5.81
N ARG A 77 10.47 9.01 5.91
CA ARG A 77 11.17 8.30 6.99
C ARG A 77 12.66 8.62 7.01
N LYS A 78 13.33 8.56 5.85
CA LYS A 78 14.75 8.92 5.73
C LYS A 78 15.00 10.38 6.13
N LYS A 79 14.10 11.30 5.76
CA LYS A 79 14.19 12.71 6.14
C LYS A 79 14.08 12.89 7.66
N LYS A 80 13.16 12.17 8.31
CA LYS A 80 12.97 12.19 9.76
C LYS A 80 14.16 11.59 10.50
N GLU A 81 14.69 10.45 10.05
CA GLU A 81 15.91 9.85 10.61
C GLU A 81 17.11 10.81 10.51
N LYS A 82 17.30 11.48 9.37
CA LYS A 82 18.37 12.46 9.18
C LYS A 82 18.20 13.70 10.06
N TYR A 83 16.96 14.13 10.29
CA TYR A 83 16.66 15.25 11.19
C TYR A 83 17.01 14.91 12.65
N GLU A 84 16.60 13.73 13.15
CA GLU A 84 16.94 13.29 14.50
C GLU A 84 18.45 13.12 14.70
N LEU A 85 19.16 12.54 13.73
CA LEU A 85 20.62 12.43 13.73
C LEU A 85 21.30 13.81 13.81
N ASN A 86 20.85 14.78 13.01
CA ASN A 86 21.41 16.14 13.04
C ASN A 86 21.12 16.85 14.35
N LYS A 87 19.96 16.60 14.97
CA LYS A 87 19.60 17.16 16.28
C LYS A 87 20.50 16.62 17.38
N MET A 88 20.83 15.33 17.36
CA MET A 88 21.80 14.73 18.29
C MET A 88 23.19 15.34 18.12
N ARG A 89 23.70 15.42 16.88
CA ARG A 89 25.03 16.01 16.59
C ARG A 89 25.19 17.47 17.03
N LYS A 90 24.11 18.25 17.03
CA LYS A 90 24.11 19.65 17.50
C LYS A 90 24.12 19.79 19.02
N LYS A 91 23.74 18.76 19.75
CA LYS A 91 23.77 18.75 21.22
C LYS A 91 25.10 18.25 21.79
N ASP A 92 25.86 17.51 20.98
CA ASP A 92 27.18 16.99 21.33
C ASP A 92 28.33 17.99 21.05
N LEU A 93 28.05 19.06 20.28
CA LEU A 93 28.94 20.20 20.02
C LEU A 93 28.63 21.36 20.97
#